data_AF-A0A318EJ98-F1
#
_entry.id   AF-A0A318EJ98-F1
#
_cell.length_a   1.000
_cell.length_b   1.000
_cell.length_c   1.000
_cell.angle_alpha   90.00
_cell.angle_beta   90.00
_cell.angle_gamma   90.00
#
_symmetry.space_group_name_H-M   'P 1'
#
loop_
_entity.id
_entity.type
_entity.pdbx_description
1 polymer ?
#
loop_
_entity_poly.entity_id
_entity_poly.type
_entity_poly.pdbx_seq_one_letter_code
_entity_poly.pdbx_strand_id
1 'polypeptide(L)'
;MIEIRLDERELEKIEKKLGTMEDDARNVLRKAINDTAKQARLRITKQAQLTYAARQGRFNKHMKIENARKASLVATIKATGEATELMDYKTSPTKVPSPTSRPDVTRAKVIRKNSMKDLEKGDIKAFVVRFKSGHVSVVQRVPGKTMKSNPKKEFLRKLLSPSIPQMVGNEKQVYNIVQPNIYKDLQENIDKHIKKVLGD
;
A
#
# COMPACT_ATOMS: atom_id res chain seq x y z
N MET A 1 -9.28 0.82 -5.60
CA MET A 1 -10.24 0.31 -4.60
C MET A 1 -10.27 -1.20 -4.77
N ILE A 2 -10.38 -1.97 -3.69
CA ILE A 2 -10.51 -3.44 -3.77
C ILE A 2 -11.81 -3.81 -3.08
N GLU A 3 -12.71 -4.47 -3.80
CA GLU A 3 -13.99 -4.91 -3.26
C GLU A 3 -13.96 -6.41 -2.99
N ILE A 4 -14.54 -6.81 -1.88
CA ILE A 4 -14.74 -8.19 -1.48
C ILE A 4 -16.24 -8.37 -1.35
N ARG A 5 -16.81 -9.11 -2.29
CA ARG A 5 -18.24 -9.38 -2.40
C ARG A 5 -18.42 -10.85 -2.78
N LEU A 6 -19.58 -11.37 -2.44
CA LEU A 6 -20.07 -12.64 -2.95
C LEU A 6 -20.75 -12.44 -4.29
N ASP A 7 -20.70 -13.46 -5.15
CA ASP A 7 -21.59 -13.51 -6.29
C ASP A 7 -23.01 -13.94 -5.85
N GLU A 8 -24.02 -13.60 -6.65
CA GLU A 8 -25.42 -13.89 -6.32
C GLU A 8 -25.72 -15.39 -6.24
N ARG A 9 -25.00 -16.22 -7.00
CA ARG A 9 -25.24 -17.67 -7.05
C ARG A 9 -24.71 -18.36 -5.79
N GLU A 10 -23.58 -17.90 -5.27
CA GLU A 10 -23.01 -18.35 -4.01
C GLU A 10 -23.88 -17.93 -2.83
N LEU A 11 -24.44 -16.71 -2.88
CA LEU A 11 -25.42 -16.25 -1.91
C LEU A 11 -26.64 -17.17 -1.87
N GLU A 12 -27.28 -17.46 -3.01
CA GLU A 12 -28.44 -18.36 -3.07
C GLU A 12 -28.13 -19.77 -2.55
N LYS A 13 -26.95 -20.31 -2.86
CA LYS A 13 -26.52 -21.63 -2.36
C LYS A 13 -26.41 -21.65 -0.84
N ILE A 14 -25.88 -20.58 -0.26
CA ILE A 14 -25.68 -20.47 1.19
C ILE A 14 -27.02 -20.25 1.90
N GLU A 15 -27.90 -19.42 1.35
CA GLU A 15 -29.27 -19.24 1.85
C GLU A 15 -30.03 -20.57 1.83
N LYS A 16 -29.96 -21.34 0.73
CA LYS A 16 -30.53 -22.69 0.67
C LYS A 16 -29.96 -23.65 1.71
N LYS A 17 -28.64 -23.62 1.93
CA LYS A 17 -27.96 -24.49 2.92
C LYS A 17 -28.37 -24.16 4.37
N LEU A 18 -28.69 -22.90 4.64
CA LEU A 18 -29.13 -22.43 5.96
C LEU A 18 -30.66 -22.45 6.12
N GLY A 19 -31.40 -22.82 5.06
CA GLY A 19 -32.84 -23.08 5.11
C GLY A 19 -33.64 -21.87 5.57
N THR A 20 -34.39 -22.01 6.66
CA THR A 20 -35.24 -20.95 7.23
C THR A 20 -34.46 -19.87 8.00
N MET A 21 -33.13 -20.01 8.12
CA MET A 21 -32.27 -19.12 8.90
C MET A 21 -31.71 -17.96 8.05
N GLU A 22 -32.57 -17.23 7.33
CA GLU A 22 -32.14 -16.16 6.41
C GLU A 22 -31.34 -15.04 7.11
N ASP A 23 -31.77 -14.60 8.29
CA ASP A 23 -31.03 -13.57 9.05
C ASP A 23 -29.65 -14.06 9.52
N ASP A 24 -29.55 -15.35 9.86
CA ASP A 24 -28.29 -15.97 10.23
C ASP A 24 -27.38 -16.14 9.01
N ALA A 25 -27.94 -16.46 7.83
CA ALA A 25 -27.20 -16.52 6.58
C ALA A 25 -26.53 -15.18 6.26
N ARG A 26 -27.30 -14.08 6.28
CA ARG A 26 -26.72 -12.74 6.05
C ARG A 26 -25.71 -12.34 7.11
N ASN A 27 -25.92 -12.76 8.36
CA ASN A 27 -24.95 -12.54 9.44
C ASN A 27 -23.64 -13.31 9.25
N VAL A 28 -23.72 -14.58 8.86
CA VAL A 28 -22.59 -15.47 8.54
C VAL A 28 -21.77 -14.85 7.43
N LEU A 29 -22.41 -14.48 6.33
CA LEU A 29 -21.76 -13.90 5.16
C LEU A 29 -21.08 -12.58 5.47
N ARG A 30 -21.78 -11.70 6.20
CA ARG A 30 -21.21 -10.44 6.69
C ARG A 30 -19.94 -10.66 7.51
N LYS A 31 -19.93 -11.65 8.42
CA LYS A 31 -18.74 -11.97 9.22
C LYS A 31 -17.61 -12.52 8.35
N ALA A 32 -17.92 -13.44 7.43
CA ALA A 32 -16.96 -14.03 6.52
C ALA A 32 -16.28 -12.97 5.64
N ILE A 33 -17.05 -12.12 4.97
CA ILE A 33 -16.53 -11.03 4.13
C ILE A 33 -15.64 -10.08 4.94
N ASN A 34 -16.03 -9.72 6.17
CA ASN A 34 -15.24 -8.81 7.01
C ASN A 34 -13.92 -9.44 7.49
N ASP A 35 -13.91 -10.74 7.80
CA ASP A 35 -12.68 -11.44 8.16
C ASP A 35 -11.75 -11.60 6.95
N THR A 36 -12.32 -11.91 5.77
CA THR A 36 -11.59 -11.92 4.49
C THR A 36 -11.00 -10.55 4.18
N ALA A 37 -11.71 -9.45 4.43
CA ALA A 37 -11.18 -8.10 4.23
C ALA A 37 -9.97 -7.80 5.11
N LYS A 38 -9.98 -8.26 6.37
CA LYS A 38 -8.81 -8.14 7.26
C LYS A 38 -7.62 -8.94 6.75
N GLN A 39 -7.86 -10.19 6.33
CA GLN A 39 -6.83 -11.07 5.77
C GLN A 39 -6.25 -10.50 4.47
N ALA A 40 -7.11 -10.07 3.55
CA ALA A 40 -6.73 -9.43 2.29
C ALA A 40 -5.84 -8.20 2.53
N ARG A 41 -6.24 -7.27 3.42
CA ARG A 41 -5.42 -6.10 3.77
C ARG A 41 -4.04 -6.50 4.30
N LEU A 42 -3.98 -7.54 5.15
CA LEU A 42 -2.73 -8.05 5.68
C LEU A 42 -1.84 -8.66 4.59
N ARG A 43 -2.40 -9.50 3.71
CA ARG A 43 -1.65 -10.12 2.60
C ARG A 43 -1.13 -9.07 1.62
N ILE A 44 -1.96 -8.10 1.24
CA ILE A 44 -1.55 -6.95 0.40
C ILE A 44 -0.40 -6.18 1.06
N THR A 45 -0.52 -5.91 2.37
CA THR A 45 0.54 -5.23 3.14
C THR A 45 1.85 -6.02 3.09
N LYS A 46 1.81 -7.33 3.38
CA LYS A 46 2.99 -8.20 3.37
C LYS A 46 3.62 -8.27 1.97
N GLN A 47 2.82 -8.48 0.94
CA GLN A 47 3.31 -8.55 -0.44
C GLN A 47 3.93 -7.21 -0.88
N ALA A 48 3.29 -6.07 -0.56
CA ALA A 48 3.87 -4.77 -0.83
C ALA A 48 5.20 -4.55 -0.08
N GLN A 49 5.33 -5.02 1.16
CA GLN A 49 6.58 -4.95 1.92
C GLN A 49 7.70 -5.83 1.32
N LEU A 50 7.35 -6.98 0.74
CA LEU A 50 8.30 -7.83 0.01
C LEU A 50 8.74 -7.21 -1.32
N THR A 51 7.84 -6.50 -1.99
CA THR A 51 8.11 -5.87 -3.30
C THR A 51 8.88 -4.56 -3.16
N TYR A 52 8.51 -3.70 -2.22
CA TYR A 52 9.01 -2.33 -2.14
C TYR A 52 9.97 -2.11 -0.98
N ALA A 53 11.06 -1.38 -1.25
CA ALA A 53 12.06 -0.97 -0.27
C ALA A 53 11.62 0.24 0.56
N ALA A 54 10.32 0.36 0.83
CA ALA A 54 9.73 1.41 1.66
C ALA A 54 9.94 1.12 3.16
N ARG A 55 9.92 2.17 3.99
CA ARG A 55 9.91 2.04 5.45
C ARG A 55 8.74 1.20 5.95
N GLN A 56 8.96 0.45 7.04
CA GLN A 56 7.95 -0.44 7.63
C GLN A 56 6.71 0.34 8.12
N GLY A 57 5.56 -0.35 8.17
CA GLY A 57 4.31 0.18 8.72
C GLY A 57 3.49 1.12 7.82
N ARG A 58 4.07 1.65 6.72
CA ARG A 58 3.38 2.64 5.88
C ARG A 58 2.14 2.10 5.17
N PHE A 59 2.23 0.91 4.57
CA PHE A 59 1.12 0.37 3.78
C PHE A 59 -0.17 0.19 4.58
N ASN A 60 -0.08 -0.38 5.78
CA ASN A 60 -1.26 -0.65 6.61
C ASN A 60 -2.01 0.63 7.04
N LYS A 61 -1.27 1.68 7.43
CA LYS A 61 -1.87 2.95 7.89
C LYS A 61 -2.72 3.63 6.81
N HIS A 62 -2.37 3.41 5.54
CA HIS A 62 -2.98 4.05 4.38
C HIS A 62 -4.07 3.20 3.72
N MET A 63 -4.41 2.05 4.29
CA MET A 63 -5.49 1.16 3.84
C MET A 63 -6.59 1.03 4.90
N LYS A 64 -7.77 1.55 4.58
CA LYS A 64 -8.96 1.44 5.43
C LYS A 64 -9.89 0.36 4.91
N ILE A 65 -10.49 -0.40 5.82
CA ILE A 65 -11.54 -1.37 5.51
C ILE A 65 -12.88 -0.70 5.84
N GLU A 66 -13.73 -0.61 4.84
CA GLU A 66 -15.15 -0.34 5.01
C GLU A 66 -15.84 -1.71 5.10
N ASN A 67 -16.41 -2.01 6.27
CA ASN A 67 -16.96 -3.33 6.57
C ASN A 67 -18.29 -3.57 5.85
N ALA A 68 -18.53 -4.81 5.49
CA ALA A 68 -19.83 -5.30 5.05
C ALA A 68 -20.89 -5.16 6.14
N ARG A 69 -22.13 -4.91 5.69
CA ARG A 69 -23.36 -4.80 6.51
C ARG A 69 -24.32 -5.93 6.11
N LYS A 70 -25.31 -6.23 6.94
CA LYS A 70 -26.36 -7.22 6.57
C LYS A 70 -27.08 -6.84 5.26
N ALA A 71 -27.38 -5.56 5.11
CA ALA A 71 -28.04 -5.00 3.93
C ALA A 71 -27.10 -4.82 2.72
N SER A 72 -25.79 -4.97 2.91
CA SER A 72 -24.78 -4.79 1.85
C SER A 72 -23.59 -5.70 2.13
N LEU A 73 -23.61 -6.88 1.49
CA LEU A 73 -22.60 -7.93 1.62
C LEU A 73 -21.34 -7.60 0.80
N VAL A 74 -20.83 -6.39 0.97
CA VAL A 74 -19.62 -5.89 0.31
C VAL A 74 -18.72 -5.24 1.35
N ALA A 75 -17.47 -5.67 1.43
CA ALA A 75 -16.43 -4.95 2.14
C ALA A 75 -15.44 -4.34 1.15
N THR A 76 -14.99 -3.13 1.44
CA THR A 76 -14.11 -2.38 0.55
C THR A 76 -12.82 -2.02 1.25
N ILE A 77 -11.69 -2.31 0.60
CA ILE A 77 -10.36 -1.85 1.02
C ILE A 77 -10.01 -0.62 0.20
N LYS A 78 -9.98 0.53 0.87
CA LYS A 78 -9.62 1.82 0.28
C LYS A 78 -8.19 2.18 0.66
N ALA A 79 -7.32 2.11 -0.34
CA ALA A 79 -5.97 2.67 -0.25
C ALA A 79 -6.00 4.16 -0.59
N THR A 80 -5.36 4.99 0.22
CA THR A 80 -5.28 6.45 0.03
C THR A 80 -3.87 6.94 0.27
N GLY A 81 -3.53 8.10 -0.30
CA GLY A 81 -2.27 8.77 -0.03
C GLY A 81 -1.59 9.27 -1.30
N GLU A 82 -0.87 10.36 -1.15
CA GLU A 82 -0.14 11.02 -2.22
C GLU A 82 1.13 10.25 -2.62
N ALA A 83 1.77 10.74 -3.69
CA ALA A 83 3.12 10.33 -4.03
C ALA A 83 4.05 10.49 -2.82
N THR A 84 4.85 9.46 -2.57
CA THR A 84 5.72 9.39 -1.40
C THR A 84 7.07 10.03 -1.72
N GLU A 85 7.84 10.45 -0.72
CA GLU A 85 9.18 10.96 -0.98
C GLU A 85 10.17 9.81 -1.14
N LEU A 86 11.17 9.96 -2.01
CA LEU A 86 12.19 8.94 -2.23
C LEU A 86 13.00 8.63 -0.96
N MET A 87 13.08 9.58 -0.02
CA MET A 87 13.69 9.43 1.30
C MET A 87 12.94 8.45 2.23
N ASP A 88 11.69 8.11 1.91
CA ASP A 88 10.90 7.06 2.59
C ASP A 88 11.26 5.65 2.11
N TYR A 89 12.17 5.53 1.14
CA TYR A 89 12.69 4.28 0.60
C TYR A 89 14.17 4.11 0.95
N LYS A 90 14.75 2.99 0.51
CA LYS A 90 16.17 2.73 0.69
C LYS A 90 16.98 3.68 -0.20
N THR A 91 17.63 4.65 0.43
CA THR A 91 18.53 5.62 -0.17
C THR A 91 19.97 5.42 0.31
N SER A 92 20.93 5.94 -0.44
CA SER A 92 22.32 6.11 -0.02
C SER A 92 22.76 7.51 -0.45
N PRO A 93 23.03 8.44 0.48
CA PRO A 93 23.05 8.24 1.93
C PRO A 93 21.63 8.17 2.55
N THR A 94 21.50 7.52 3.69
CA THR A 94 20.22 7.40 4.45
C THR A 94 19.96 8.57 5.40
N LYS A 95 20.95 9.45 5.56
CA LYS A 95 20.90 10.68 6.36
C LYS A 95 21.60 11.79 5.58
N VAL A 96 21.47 13.03 6.03
CA VAL A 96 22.25 14.13 5.46
C VAL A 96 23.73 13.85 5.76
N PRO A 97 24.59 13.71 4.72
CA PRO A 97 26.02 13.47 4.92
C PRO A 97 26.71 14.71 5.49
N SER A 98 27.81 14.51 6.23
CA SER A 98 28.66 15.63 6.64
C SER A 98 29.31 16.28 5.40
N PRO A 99 29.76 17.55 5.49
CA PRO A 99 30.48 18.19 4.40
C PRO A 99 31.69 17.38 3.90
N THR A 100 32.35 16.63 4.77
CA THR A 100 33.56 15.83 4.51
C THR A 100 33.27 14.40 4.06
N SER A 101 32.02 13.94 4.10
CA SER A 101 31.60 12.56 3.76
C SER A 101 30.53 12.53 2.67
N ARG A 102 30.47 13.56 1.83
CA ARG A 102 29.50 13.61 0.74
C ARG A 102 29.86 12.57 -0.31
N PRO A 103 28.93 11.67 -0.66
CA PRO A 103 29.18 10.73 -1.73
C PRO A 103 29.16 11.43 -3.08
N ASP A 104 29.89 10.88 -4.05
CA ASP A 104 29.93 11.40 -5.42
C ASP A 104 28.56 11.35 -6.12
N VAL A 105 27.75 10.36 -5.73
CA VAL A 105 26.40 10.12 -6.27
C VAL A 105 25.45 9.69 -5.16
N THR A 106 24.25 10.29 -5.15
CA THR A 106 23.13 9.80 -4.32
C THR A 106 22.37 8.72 -5.07
N ARG A 107 22.06 7.64 -4.38
CA ARG A 107 21.41 6.47 -4.96
C ARG A 107 20.12 6.12 -4.22
N ALA A 108 19.18 5.49 -4.91
CA ALA A 108 18.00 4.93 -4.27
C ALA A 108 17.49 3.68 -4.98
N LYS A 109 16.69 2.89 -4.27
CA LYS A 109 15.84 1.88 -4.89
C LYS A 109 14.43 1.89 -4.29
N VAL A 110 13.45 1.78 -5.17
CA VAL A 110 12.03 1.69 -4.82
C VAL A 110 11.59 0.22 -4.74
N ILE A 111 12.00 -0.61 -5.71
CA ILE A 111 11.71 -2.05 -5.74
C ILE A 111 12.88 -2.80 -5.09
N ARG A 112 12.59 -3.72 -4.15
CA ARG A 112 13.62 -4.44 -3.38
C ARG A 112 14.57 -5.26 -4.23
N LYS A 113 14.04 -6.00 -5.20
CA LYS A 113 14.81 -6.90 -6.07
C LYS A 113 15.76 -6.17 -7.01
N ASN A 114 15.53 -4.89 -7.26
CA ASN A 114 16.39 -4.10 -8.14
C ASN A 114 17.64 -3.63 -7.39
N SER A 115 18.71 -3.39 -8.16
CA SER A 115 19.87 -2.64 -7.70
C SER A 115 19.49 -1.19 -7.39
N MET A 116 20.32 -0.53 -6.58
CA MET A 116 20.22 0.92 -6.42
C MET A 116 20.55 1.60 -7.75
N LYS A 117 19.79 2.66 -8.07
CA LYS A 117 20.05 3.52 -9.21
C LYS A 117 20.62 4.85 -8.75
N ASP A 118 21.53 5.36 -9.57
CA ASP A 118 22.10 6.68 -9.46
C ASP A 118 21.01 7.72 -9.77
N LEU A 119 20.93 8.73 -8.91
CA LEU A 119 19.91 9.76 -8.98
C LEU A 119 20.49 11.01 -9.62
N GLU A 120 20.60 10.97 -10.93
CA GLU A 120 21.08 12.08 -11.75
C GLU A 120 20.22 12.21 -13.00
N LYS A 121 20.10 13.44 -13.49
CA LYS A 121 19.41 13.75 -14.75
C LYS A 121 20.31 14.68 -15.56
N GLY A 122 20.97 14.15 -16.58
CA GLY A 122 22.12 14.83 -17.17
C GLY A 122 23.16 15.10 -16.08
N ASP A 123 23.71 16.31 -16.04
CA ASP A 123 24.72 16.69 -15.04
C ASP A 123 24.13 17.10 -13.68
N ILE A 124 22.81 16.99 -13.50
CA ILE A 124 22.11 17.42 -12.27
C ILE A 124 21.99 16.24 -11.31
N LYS A 125 22.93 16.17 -10.36
CA LYS A 125 22.95 15.19 -9.28
C LYS A 125 21.91 15.48 -8.20
N ALA A 126 21.29 14.42 -7.68
CA ALA A 126 20.47 14.50 -6.48
C ALA A 126 21.33 14.45 -5.21
N PHE A 127 20.80 15.00 -4.13
CA PHE A 127 21.44 14.98 -2.81
C PHE A 127 20.42 14.98 -1.68
N VAL A 128 20.85 14.54 -0.50
CA VAL A 128 20.03 14.53 0.71
C VAL A 128 20.19 15.86 1.44
N VAL A 129 19.08 16.51 1.77
CA VAL A 129 19.05 17.79 2.48
C VAL A 129 18.08 17.75 3.65
N ARG A 130 18.38 18.51 4.71
CA ARG A 130 17.43 18.84 5.77
C ARG A 130 16.89 20.25 5.55
N PHE A 131 15.59 20.39 5.42
CA PHE A 131 14.91 21.68 5.36
C PHE A 131 14.86 22.34 6.74
N LYS A 132 14.56 23.66 6.78
CA LYS A 132 14.40 24.41 8.03
C LYS A 132 13.34 23.80 8.97
N SER A 133 12.33 23.13 8.43
CA SER A 133 11.32 22.40 9.21
C SER A 133 11.84 21.12 9.89
N GLY A 134 13.12 20.77 9.69
CA GLY A 134 13.70 19.50 10.14
C GLY A 134 13.44 18.33 9.19
N HIS A 135 12.54 18.49 8.21
CA HIS A 135 12.22 17.46 7.21
C HIS A 135 13.44 17.12 6.35
N VAL A 136 13.72 15.82 6.16
CA VAL A 136 14.84 15.34 5.35
C VAL A 136 14.31 14.74 4.06
N SER A 137 14.88 15.15 2.93
CA SER A 137 14.44 14.69 1.61
C SER A 137 15.61 14.48 0.66
N VAL A 138 15.39 13.66 -0.36
CA VAL A 138 16.26 13.59 -1.55
C VAL A 138 15.75 14.62 -2.55
N VAL A 139 16.61 15.53 -2.97
CA VAL A 139 16.25 16.63 -3.87
C VAL A 139 17.18 16.70 -5.07
N GLN A 140 16.71 17.34 -6.14
CA GLN A 140 17.51 17.82 -7.25
C GLN A 140 17.34 19.33 -7.39
N ARG A 141 18.39 20.01 -7.84
CA ARG A 141 18.32 21.42 -8.24
C ARG A 141 17.50 21.56 -9.53
N VAL A 142 16.85 22.71 -9.68
CA VAL A 142 16.14 23.09 -10.90
C VAL A 142 16.83 24.33 -11.47
N PRO A 143 17.71 24.17 -12.47
CA PRO A 143 18.41 25.30 -13.09
C PRO A 143 17.43 26.35 -13.62
N GLY A 144 17.82 27.62 -13.50
CA GLY A 144 17.01 28.76 -13.95
C GLY A 144 15.79 29.09 -13.08
N LYS A 145 15.48 28.28 -12.05
CA LYS A 145 14.41 28.56 -11.09
C LYS A 145 15.00 28.83 -9.72
N THR A 146 14.69 29.97 -9.12
CA THR A 146 15.21 30.35 -7.79
C THR A 146 14.24 30.00 -6.67
N MET A 147 14.75 29.87 -5.44
CA MET A 147 13.92 29.68 -4.26
C MET A 147 13.20 30.98 -3.89
N LYS A 148 11.89 30.92 -3.62
CA LYS A 148 11.14 32.08 -3.10
C LYS A 148 11.72 32.64 -1.80
N SER A 149 12.23 31.76 -0.92
CA SER A 149 12.80 32.14 0.37
C SER A 149 14.26 32.60 0.31
N ASN A 150 14.95 32.36 -0.81
CA ASN A 150 16.32 32.83 -1.04
C ASN A 150 16.60 32.88 -2.54
N PRO A 151 16.38 34.04 -3.20
CA PRO A 151 16.58 34.19 -4.64
C PRO A 151 18.00 33.93 -5.12
N LYS A 152 19.01 33.93 -4.22
CA LYS A 152 20.41 33.60 -4.55
C LYS A 152 20.65 32.09 -4.71
N LYS A 153 19.66 31.24 -4.43
CA LYS A 153 19.76 29.78 -4.52
C LYS A 153 18.74 29.23 -5.50
N GLU A 154 19.16 28.23 -6.26
CA GLU A 154 18.25 27.46 -7.11
C GLU A 154 17.21 26.70 -6.30
N PHE A 155 16.03 26.54 -6.90
CA PHE A 155 14.92 25.78 -6.38
C PHE A 155 15.29 24.30 -6.24
N LEU A 156 14.86 23.71 -5.12
CA LEU A 156 15.08 22.30 -4.82
C LEU A 156 13.77 21.54 -5.05
N ARG A 157 13.77 20.65 -6.04
CA ARG A 157 12.67 19.73 -6.30
C ARG A 157 12.89 18.44 -5.52
N LYS A 158 11.91 18.04 -4.71
CA LYS A 158 11.91 16.74 -4.05
C LYS A 158 11.72 15.62 -5.07
N LEU A 159 12.49 14.55 -4.92
CA LEU A 159 12.28 13.35 -5.70
C LEU A 159 11.21 12.48 -5.05
N LEU A 160 10.21 12.13 -5.85
CA LEU A 160 9.05 11.37 -5.42
C LEU A 160 9.15 9.91 -5.85
N SER A 161 8.34 9.08 -5.21
CA SER A 161 8.15 7.66 -5.44
C SER A 161 6.67 7.36 -5.57
N PRO A 162 6.29 6.17 -6.08
CA PRO A 162 4.90 5.81 -6.24
C PRO A 162 4.09 6.00 -4.95
N SER A 163 2.84 6.37 -5.11
CA SER A 163 1.91 6.49 -3.99
C SER A 163 1.57 5.11 -3.40
N ILE A 164 1.04 5.08 -2.18
CA ILE A 164 0.59 3.83 -1.56
C ILE A 164 -0.47 3.13 -2.43
N PRO A 165 -1.52 3.81 -2.95
CA PRO A 165 -2.49 3.21 -3.86
C PRO A 165 -1.86 2.56 -5.10
N GLN A 166 -0.90 3.25 -5.75
CA GLN A 166 -0.19 2.70 -6.91
C GLN A 166 0.64 1.46 -6.58
N MET A 167 1.25 1.42 -5.39
CA MET A 167 2.06 0.27 -4.97
C MET A 167 1.20 -0.95 -4.64
N VAL A 168 0.15 -0.77 -3.84
CA VAL A 168 -0.70 -1.90 -3.43
C VAL A 168 -1.60 -2.39 -4.56
N GLY A 169 -2.00 -1.49 -5.47
CA GLY A 169 -2.73 -1.80 -6.69
C GLY A 169 -1.85 -2.24 -7.85
N ASN A 170 -0.54 -2.47 -7.64
CA ASN A 170 0.33 -2.97 -8.69
C ASN A 170 -0.06 -4.41 -9.04
N GLU A 171 -0.75 -4.59 -10.17
CA GLU A 171 -1.26 -5.88 -10.62
C GLU A 171 -0.16 -6.93 -10.77
N LYS A 172 0.99 -6.55 -11.32
CA LYS A 172 2.08 -7.49 -11.63
C LYS A 172 2.87 -7.95 -10.41
N GLN A 173 3.01 -7.10 -9.39
CA GLN A 173 3.95 -7.34 -8.28
C GLN A 173 3.29 -7.40 -6.90
N VAL A 174 2.00 -7.05 -6.79
CA VAL A 174 1.26 -7.07 -5.52
C VAL A 174 -0.12 -7.67 -5.68
N TYR A 175 -1.03 -7.02 -6.40
CA TYR A 175 -2.45 -7.34 -6.32
C TYR A 175 -2.77 -8.74 -6.88
N ASN A 176 -2.32 -9.08 -8.10
CA ASN A 176 -2.66 -10.37 -8.71
C ASN A 176 -1.96 -11.56 -8.02
N ILE A 177 -0.90 -11.30 -7.24
CA ILE A 177 -0.25 -12.32 -6.41
C ILE A 177 -1.12 -12.65 -5.18
N VAL A 178 -1.83 -11.65 -4.65
CA VAL A 178 -2.66 -11.80 -3.46
C VAL A 178 -4.10 -12.21 -3.81
N GLN A 179 -4.64 -11.74 -4.92
CA GLN A 179 -6.05 -11.93 -5.32
C GLN A 179 -6.55 -13.39 -5.25
N PRO A 180 -5.82 -14.41 -5.75
CA PRO A 180 -6.29 -15.80 -5.65
C PRO A 180 -6.48 -16.27 -4.21
N ASN A 181 -5.62 -15.79 -3.30
CA ASN A 181 -5.71 -16.12 -1.88
C ASN A 181 -6.91 -15.44 -1.21
N ILE A 182 -7.34 -14.26 -1.69
CA ILE A 182 -8.52 -13.56 -1.15
C ILE A 182 -9.79 -14.39 -1.42
N TYR A 183 -9.92 -14.95 -2.62
CA TYR A 183 -11.05 -15.81 -2.97
C TYR A 183 -11.07 -17.08 -2.12
N LYS A 184 -9.90 -17.73 -1.98
CA LYS A 184 -9.76 -18.89 -1.11
C LYS A 184 -10.12 -18.58 0.35
N ASP A 185 -9.60 -17.48 0.89
CA ASP A 185 -9.89 -17.02 2.26
C ASP A 185 -11.40 -16.75 2.44
N LEU A 186 -12.11 -16.24 1.41
CA LEU A 186 -13.56 -16.03 1.45
C LEU A 186 -14.32 -17.34 1.65
N GLN A 187 -14.03 -18.35 0.83
CA GLN A 187 -14.68 -19.66 0.93
C GLN A 187 -14.41 -20.32 2.29
N GLU A 188 -13.15 -20.30 2.74
CA GLU A 188 -12.77 -20.86 4.05
C GLU A 188 -13.48 -20.14 5.21
N ASN A 189 -13.61 -18.81 5.15
CA ASN A 189 -14.31 -18.06 6.18
C ASN A 189 -15.82 -18.30 6.15
N ILE A 190 -16.43 -18.47 4.97
CA ILE A 190 -17.84 -18.83 4.84
C ILE A 190 -18.09 -20.18 5.52
N ASP A 191 -17.34 -21.21 5.14
CA ASP A 191 -17.48 -22.55 5.73
C ASP A 191 -17.27 -22.53 7.24
N LYS A 192 -16.25 -21.80 7.71
CA LYS A 192 -15.98 -21.62 9.13
C LYS A 192 -17.15 -21.00 9.88
N HIS A 193 -17.76 -19.95 9.34
CA HIS A 193 -18.89 -19.28 10.00
C HIS A 193 -20.19 -20.08 9.89
N ILE A 194 -20.40 -20.85 8.82
CA ILE A 194 -21.52 -21.80 8.70
C ILE A 194 -21.41 -22.88 9.79
N LYS A 195 -20.26 -23.57 9.92
CA LYS A 195 -20.05 -24.60 10.95
C LYS A 195 -20.34 -24.07 12.35
N LYS A 196 -19.85 -22.86 12.64
CA LYS A 196 -20.10 -22.20 13.92
C LYS A 196 -21.58 -21.94 14.22
N VAL A 197 -22.41 -21.70 13.20
CA VAL A 197 -23.86 -21.53 13.37
C VAL A 197 -24.57 -22.87 13.52
N LEU A 198 -24.11 -23.90 12.81
CA LEU A 198 -24.68 -25.26 12.89
C LEU A 198 -24.26 -26.02 14.15
N GLY A 199 -23.22 -25.56 14.87
CA GLY A 199 -22.73 -26.20 16.09
C GLY A 199 -21.69 -27.30 15.85
N ASP A 200 -21.08 -27.32 14.66
CA ASP A 200 -20.04 -28.27 14.22
C ASP A 200 -18.60 -27.75 14.42
#